data_AF-A0AAV3RF98-F1
#
_entry.id   AF-A0AAV3RF98-F1
#
_cell.length_a   1.000
_cell.length_b   1.000
_cell.length_c   1.000
_cell.angle_alpha   90.00
_cell.angle_beta   90.00
_cell.angle_gamma   90.00
#
_symmetry.space_group_name_H-M   'P 1'
#
loop_
_entity.id
_entity.type
_entity.pdbx_description
1 polymer ?
#
loop_
_entity_poly.entity_id
_entity_poly.type
_entity_poly.pdbx_seq_one_letter_code
_entity_poly.pdbx_strand_id
1 'polypeptide(L)'
;MIEGCRPFSAKKEDEVAIAYAANGRPPFRAPVKHYAHGVKELIEECWSEKPSKRPTFKHIIRKLEWIHHTFTHKRRWKVRPLRCFHVLDATSSLGSHTLSSHSPGSI
;
A
#
# COMPACT_ATOMS: atom_id res chain seq x y z
N MET A 1 -1.36 6.20 10.07
CA MET A 1 -0.68 5.62 11.27
C MET A 1 -0.83 4.10 11.19
N ILE A 2 0.22 3.31 11.43
CA ILE A 2 0.26 1.86 11.09
C ILE A 2 -0.82 1.05 11.82
N GLU A 3 -0.96 1.24 13.13
CA GLU A 3 -1.90 0.50 13.98
C GLU A 3 -3.37 0.92 13.81
N GLY A 4 -3.64 2.05 13.15
CA GLY A 4 -5.00 2.58 12.97
C GLY A 4 -5.71 3.01 14.27
N CYS A 5 -5.06 2.91 15.43
CA CYS A 5 -5.61 3.29 16.73
C CYS A 5 -4.57 4.08 17.55
N ARG A 6 -5.03 4.73 18.63
CA ARG A 6 -4.14 5.49 19.52
C ARG A 6 -3.21 4.56 20.31
N PRO A 7 -1.98 4.99 20.63
CA PRO A 7 -1.10 4.29 21.57
C PRO A 7 -1.83 3.92 22.87
N PHE A 8 -1.58 2.72 23.40
CA PHE A 8 -2.22 2.21 24.61
C PHE A 8 -3.76 2.31 24.62
N SER A 9 -4.41 2.12 23.46
CA SER A 9 -5.88 2.18 23.33
C SER A 9 -6.66 1.26 24.29
N ALA A 10 -6.03 0.20 24.81
CA ALA A 10 -6.62 -0.72 25.77
C ALA A 10 -6.46 -0.31 27.25
N LYS A 11 -5.69 0.75 27.55
CA LYS A 11 -5.49 1.28 28.91
C LYS A 11 -6.40 2.49 29.15
N LYS A 12 -6.72 2.72 30.42
CA LYS A 12 -7.35 3.99 30.86
C LYS A 12 -6.36 5.15 30.70
N GLU A 13 -6.88 6.36 30.50
CA GLU A 13 -6.07 7.53 30.13
C GLU A 13 -5.06 7.95 31.20
N ASP A 14 -5.47 7.88 32.46
CA ASP A 14 -4.64 8.11 33.64
C ASP A 14 -3.47 7.11 33.72
N GLU A 15 -3.69 5.85 33.34
CA GLU A 15 -2.65 4.84 33.31
C GLU A 15 -1.64 5.01 32.16
N VAL A 16 -1.98 5.75 31.10
CA VAL A 16 -1.10 5.91 29.93
C VAL A 16 0.16 6.69 30.29
N ALA A 17 0.02 7.80 31.03
CA ALA A 17 1.16 8.60 31.46
C ALA A 17 2.10 7.79 32.36
N ILE A 18 1.53 6.99 33.27
CA ILE A 18 2.27 6.07 34.14
C ILE A 18 3.02 5.04 33.31
N ALA A 19 2.38 4.45 32.29
CA ALA A 19 3.01 3.47 31.41
C ALA A 19 4.22 4.07 30.66
N TYR A 20 4.11 5.30 30.12
CA TYR A 20 5.24 5.97 29.47
C TYR A 20 6.39 6.27 30.43
N ALA A 21 6.06 6.78 31.63
CA ALA A 21 7.04 7.07 32.68
C ALA A 21 7.78 5.81 33.15
N ALA A 22 7.08 4.67 33.23
CA ALA A 22 7.64 3.35 33.52
C ALA A 22 8.36 2.71 32.31
N ASN A 23 8.70 3.51 31.29
CA ASN A 23 9.36 3.08 30.06
C ASN A 23 8.58 2.06 29.22
N GLY A 24 7.29 1.87 29.50
CA GLY A 24 6.39 1.06 28.70
C GLY A 24 6.27 1.61 27.28
N ARG A 25 6.15 0.70 26.31
CA ARG A 25 5.94 1.04 24.90
C ARG A 25 4.66 0.38 24.38
N PRO A 26 3.93 1.05 23.46
CA PRO A 26 2.75 0.46 22.85
C PRO A 26 3.11 -0.85 22.13
N PRO A 27 2.27 -1.89 22.21
CA PRO A 27 2.52 -3.15 21.52
C PRO A 27 2.29 -3.01 20.01
N PHE A 28 3.04 -3.79 19.23
CA PHE A 28 2.79 -3.98 17.80
C PHE A 28 1.69 -5.04 17.61
N ARG A 29 0.49 -4.61 17.22
CA ARG A 29 -0.69 -5.47 17.02
C ARG A 29 -1.06 -5.63 15.55
N ALA A 30 -0.69 -4.68 14.70
CA ALA A 30 -0.93 -4.78 13.27
C ALA A 30 -0.17 -5.97 12.67
N PRO A 31 -0.69 -6.60 11.59
CA PRO A 31 -0.04 -7.73 10.96
C PRO A 31 1.40 -7.39 10.52
N VAL A 32 2.33 -8.34 10.68
CA VAL A 32 3.79 -8.16 10.43
C VAL A 32 4.11 -7.54 9.07
N LYS A 33 3.31 -7.81 8.04
CA LYS A 33 3.45 -7.19 6.71
C LYS A 33 3.40 -5.66 6.70
N HIS A 34 2.74 -5.03 7.67
CA HIS A 34 2.68 -3.57 7.80
C HIS A 34 3.94 -2.98 8.43
N TYR A 35 4.76 -3.82 9.07
CA TYR A 35 6.06 -3.50 9.66
C TYR A 35 7.23 -3.94 8.77
N ALA A 36 6.97 -4.25 7.51
CA ALA A 36 7.97 -4.79 6.61
C ALA A 36 9.16 -3.82 6.42
N HIS A 37 10.27 -4.39 5.93
CA HIS A 37 11.46 -3.65 5.55
C HIS A 37 12.18 -2.92 6.70
N GLY A 38 12.06 -3.37 7.95
CA GLY A 38 12.85 -2.77 9.04
C GLY A 38 12.16 -1.63 9.78
N VAL A 39 10.88 -1.35 9.49
CA VAL A 39 10.14 -0.25 10.12
C VAL A 39 9.97 -0.48 11.61
N LYS A 40 9.69 -1.73 12.04
CA LYS A 40 9.54 -2.06 13.45
C LYS A 40 10.84 -1.80 14.23
N GLU A 41 11.96 -2.23 13.67
CA GLU A 41 13.29 -2.09 14.23
C GLU A 41 13.66 -0.60 14.36
N LEU A 42 13.34 0.21 13.35
CA LEU A 42 13.51 1.66 13.44
C LEU A 42 12.66 2.28 14.56
N ILE A 43 11.41 1.83 14.74
CA ILE A 43 10.55 2.31 15.83
C ILE A 43 11.16 1.95 17.18
N GLU A 44 11.65 0.72 17.35
CA GLU A 44 12.30 0.25 18.58
C GLU A 44 13.59 1.03 18.89
N GLU A 45 14.42 1.34 17.88
CA GLU A 45 15.60 2.20 18.03
C GLU A 45 15.23 3.61 18.51
N CYS A 46 14.18 4.21 17.94
CA CYS A 46 13.66 5.51 18.37
C CYS A 46 13.19 5.48 19.84
N TRP A 47 12.74 4.32 20.32
CA TRP A 47 12.24 4.12 21.68
C TRP A 47 13.31 3.73 22.69
N SER A 48 14.58 3.68 22.29
CA SER A 48 15.70 3.37 23.19
C SER A 48 15.62 4.14 24.50
N GLU A 49 15.77 3.42 25.61
CA GLU A 49 15.78 3.99 26.96
C GLU A 49 16.90 5.03 27.11
N LYS A 50 18.10 4.68 26.66
CA LYS A 50 19.25 5.60 26.63
C LYS A 50 19.05 6.63 25.51
N PRO A 51 18.95 7.94 25.81
CA PRO A 51 18.73 8.96 24.79
C PRO A 51 19.86 9.04 23.76
N SER A 52 21.10 8.80 24.18
CA SER A 52 22.29 8.79 23.31
C SER A 52 22.30 7.67 22.27
N LYS A 53 21.51 6.60 22.49
CA LYS A 53 21.34 5.51 21.53
C LYS A 53 20.21 5.76 20.53
N ARG A 54 19.37 6.77 20.75
CA ARG A 54 18.29 7.10 19.80
C ARG A 54 18.90 7.67 18.52
N PRO A 55 18.42 7.26 17.35
CA PRO A 55 18.94 7.76 16.08
C PRO A 55 18.68 9.26 15.95
N THR A 56 19.62 9.96 15.31
CA THR A 56 19.40 11.36 14.94
C THR A 56 18.33 11.47 13.86
N PHE A 57 17.67 12.63 13.77
CA PHE A 57 16.64 12.85 12.76
C PHE A 57 17.16 12.61 11.33
N LYS A 58 18.40 13.03 11.04
CA LYS A 58 19.08 12.76 9.77
C LYS A 58 19.23 11.26 9.48
N HIS A 59 19.53 10.46 10.50
CA HIS A 59 19.60 9.00 10.36
C HIS A 59 18.22 8.40 10.11
N ILE A 60 17.19 8.88 10.82
CA ILE A 60 15.80 8.44 10.65
C ILE A 60 15.33 8.67 9.21
N ILE A 61 15.55 9.88 8.66
CA ILE A 61 15.18 10.20 7.26
C ILE A 61 15.84 9.21 6.29
N ARG A 62 17.15 9.01 6.40
CA ARG A 62 17.89 8.10 5.51
C ARG A 62 17.36 6.66 5.58
N LYS A 63 17.05 6.16 6.79
CA LYS A 63 16.45 4.83 6.95
C LYS A 63 15.06 4.77 6.32
N LEU A 64 14.20 5.77 6.56
CA LEU A 64 12.86 5.82 5.97
C LEU A 64 12.89 5.91 4.44
N GLU A 65 13.81 6.68 3.85
CA GLU A 65 14.02 6.74 2.40
C GLU A 65 14.39 5.36 1.85
N TRP A 66 15.34 4.67 2.48
CA TRP A 66 15.73 3.32 2.09
C TRP A 66 14.55 2.34 2.16
N ILE A 67 13.79 2.36 3.26
CA ILE A 67 12.57 1.56 3.45
C ILE A 67 11.58 1.84 2.32
N HIS A 68 11.30 3.10 2.03
CA HIS A 68 10.38 3.52 0.97
C HIS A 68 10.85 3.07 -0.42
N HIS A 69 12.13 3.20 -0.73
CA HIS A 69 12.71 2.71 -1.98
C HIS A 69 12.55 1.20 -2.13
N THR A 70 12.80 0.42 -1.08
CA THR A 70 12.62 -1.04 -1.16
C THR A 70 11.15 -1.44 -1.32
N PHE A 71 10.22 -0.69 -0.73
CA PHE A 71 8.77 -0.92 -0.87
C PHE A 71 8.29 -0.66 -2.31
N THR A 72 8.72 0.46 -2.90
CA THR A 72 8.34 0.85 -4.27
C THR A 72 8.94 -0.06 -5.33
N HIS A 73 10.19 -0.51 -5.16
CA HIS A 73 10.84 -1.43 -6.10
C HIS A 73 10.17 -2.81 -6.13
N LYS A 74 9.66 -3.32 -5.01
CA LYS A 74 8.94 -4.61 -4.98
C LYS A 74 7.52 -4.55 -5.56
N ARG A 75 6.87 -3.37 -5.53
CA ARG A 75 5.60 -3.15 -6.26
C ARG A 75 5.80 -3.06 -7.77
N ARG A 76 7.02 -2.76 -8.22
CA ARG A 76 7.37 -2.65 -9.64
C ARG A 76 7.82 -4.00 -10.22
N TRP A 77 6.95 -5.01 -10.22
CA TRP A 77 7.13 -6.20 -11.09
C TRP A 77 5.82 -6.63 -11.76
N LYS A 78 5.82 -6.38 -13.08
CA LYS A 78 5.21 -7.11 -14.21
C LYS A 78 3.70 -7.34 -14.18
N VAL A 79 2.94 -6.28 -14.46
CA VAL A 79 1.77 -6.46 -15.31
C VAL A 79 2.24 -7.03 -16.65
N ARG A 80 2.00 -8.32 -16.90
CA ARG A 80 1.96 -8.79 -18.29
C ARG A 80 0.74 -8.11 -18.90
N PRO A 81 0.86 -7.39 -20.03
CA PRO A 81 -0.32 -6.88 -20.70
C PRO A 81 -1.26 -8.07 -20.95
N LEU A 82 -2.47 -8.02 -20.40
CA LEU A 82 -3.48 -9.01 -20.74
C LEU A 82 -3.76 -8.85 -22.24
N ARG A 83 -3.59 -9.92 -23.02
CA ARG A 83 -3.83 -9.95 -24.48
C ARG A 83 -5.33 -9.95 -24.80
N CYS A 84 -6.09 -9.03 -24.23
CA CYS A 84 -7.53 -8.91 -24.49
C CYS A 84 -7.94 -7.53 -25.04
N PHE A 85 -6.99 -6.69 -25.44
CA PHE A 85 -7.27 -5.41 -26.11
C PHE A 85 -7.40 -5.48 -27.65
N HIS A 86 -7.31 -6.66 -28.28
CA HIS A 86 -7.54 -6.79 -29.74
C HIS A 86 -9.02 -6.98 -30.12
N VAL A 87 -9.96 -7.05 -29.16
CA VAL A 87 -11.40 -7.16 -29.47
C VAL A 87 -12.04 -5.77 -29.45
N LEU A 88 -11.49 -4.86 -30.25
CA LEU A 88 -12.18 -3.61 -30.62
C LEU A 88 -11.94 -3.24 -32.09
N ASP A 89 -11.75 -4.23 -32.97
CA ASP A 89 -11.66 -4.04 -34.43
C ASP A 89 -12.73 -4.86 -35.18
N ALA A 90 -13.86 -5.19 -34.54
CA ALA A 90 -14.88 -6.05 -35.15
C ALA A 90 -16.32 -5.53 -35.06
N THR A 91 -16.55 -4.23 -34.83
CA THR A 91 -17.89 -3.63 -34.99
C THR A 91 -17.82 -2.19 -35.50
N SER A 92 -17.50 -2.01 -36.79
CA SER A 92 -17.86 -0.82 -37.55
C SER A 92 -18.20 -1.18 -38.99
N SER A 93 -19.06 -2.19 -39.17
CA SER A 93 -19.95 -2.20 -40.34
C SER A 93 -21.08 -1.21 -40.05
N LEU A 94 -20.78 0.07 -40.28
CA LEU A 94 -21.79 1.13 -40.32
C LEU A 94 -22.58 0.94 -41.60
N GLY A 95 -23.88 0.69 -41.43
CA GLY A 95 -24.82 0.49 -42.53
C GLY A 95 -24.78 1.61 -43.55
N SER A 96 -24.86 1.23 -44.82
CA SER A 96 -25.26 2.12 -45.91
C SER A 96 -26.49 1.48 -46.56
N HIS A 97 -27.65 2.03 -46.26
CA HIS A 97 -28.89 1.73 -46.96
C HIS A 97 -28.89 2.47 -48.31
N THR A 98 -28.98 1.74 -49.43
CA THR A 98 -29.61 2.24 -50.66
C THR A 98 -30.26 1.10 -51.45
N LEU A 99 -31.59 1.17 -51.48
CA LEU A 99 -32.59 0.77 -52.50
C LEU A 99 -32.26 -0.20 -53.65
N SER A 100 -33.26 -1.06 -53.88
CA SER A 100 -33.81 -1.50 -55.19
C SER A 100 -33.40 -2.88 -55.72
N SER A 101 -34.35 -3.82 -55.65
CA SER A 101 -35.10 -4.40 -56.79
C SER A 101 -35.36 -5.91 -56.66
N HIS A 102 -36.66 -6.23 -56.57
CA HIS A 102 -37.38 -7.42 -57.01
C HIS A 102 -36.74 -8.82 -56.93
N SER A 103 -37.36 -9.67 -56.11
CA SER A 103 -37.19 -11.13 -56.03
C SER A 103 -37.57 -11.85 -57.34
N PRO A 104 -36.86 -12.91 -57.75
CA PRO A 104 -37.44 -13.97 -58.56
C PRO A 104 -37.83 -15.13 -57.63
N GLY A 105 -39.13 -15.34 -57.47
CA GLY A 105 -39.71 -16.57 -56.94
C GLY A 105 -39.91 -17.58 -58.08
N SER A 106 -39.56 -18.83 -57.82
CA SER A 106 -39.61 -19.97 -58.72
C SER A 106 -41.00 -20.30 -59.28
N ILE A 107 -41.07 -20.63 -60.59
CA ILE A 107 -41.56 -21.88 -61.22
C ILE A 107 -41.18 -21.81 -62.70
#